data_AF-A0A5C8EW98-F1
#
_entry.id   AF-A0A5C8EW98-F1
#
_cell.length_a   1.000
_cell.length_b   1.000
_cell.length_c   1.000
_cell.angle_alpha   90.00
_cell.angle_beta   90.00
_cell.angle_gamma   90.00
#
_symmetry.space_group_name_H-M   'P 1'
#
loop_
_entity.id
_entity.type
_entity.pdbx_description
1 polymer ?
#
loop_
_entity_poly.entity_id
_entity_poly.type
_entity_poly.pdbx_seq_one_letter_code
_entity_poly.pdbx_strand_id
1 'polypeptide(L)'
;MILKEIVKELEIILSDIAFSGIDNIDSSFVGKIELLEKKAMENKITNLSNLLDDFVSSIKDYKLEDSRENLQRVFINVSKLDFYIKKASY
;
A
#
# COMPACT_ATOMS: atom_id res chain seq x y z
N MET A 1 -1.38 -18.37 7.98
CA MET A 1 -1.57 -17.52 9.18
C MET A 1 -1.02 -16.13 8.95
N ILE A 2 0.26 -16.00 8.57
CA ILE A 2 0.94 -14.71 8.33
C ILE A 2 0.31 -13.84 7.21
N LEU A 3 -0.07 -14.42 6.06
CA LEU A 3 -0.71 -13.67 4.96
C LEU A 3 -2.00 -12.98 5.43
N LYS A 4 -2.80 -13.66 6.26
CA LYS A 4 -4.06 -13.11 6.78
C LYS A 4 -3.83 -11.91 7.71
N GLU A 5 -2.74 -11.92 8.47
CA GLU A 5 -2.35 -10.78 9.31
C GLU A 5 -1.93 -9.59 8.45
N ILE A 6 -1.06 -9.82 7.46
CA ILE A 6 -0.60 -8.78 6.53
C ILE A 6 -1.78 -8.16 5.78
N VAL A 7 -2.70 -9.00 5.27
CA VAL A 7 -3.91 -8.54 4.56
C VAL A 7 -4.80 -7.67 5.45
N LYS A 8 -5.02 -8.06 6.72
CA LYS A 8 -5.80 -7.26 7.67
C LYS A 8 -5.16 -5.92 7.98
N GLU A 9 -3.85 -5.90 8.21
CA GLU A 9 -3.12 -4.65 8.43
C GLU A 9 -3.21 -3.73 7.20
N LEU A 10 -3.10 -4.31 6.00
CA LEU A 10 -3.26 -3.58 4.75
C LEU A 10 -4.70 -3.04 4.55
N GLU A 11 -5.74 -3.80 4.90
CA GLU A 11 -7.14 -3.34 4.85
C GLU A 11 -7.35 -2.08 5.72
N ILE A 12 -6.74 -2.02 6.90
CA ILE A 12 -6.81 -0.86 7.79
C ILE A 12 -6.11 0.34 7.13
N ILE A 13 -4.91 0.13 6.60
CA ILE A 13 -4.14 1.17 5.90
C ILE A 13 -4.94 1.75 4.73
N LEU A 14 -5.52 0.90 3.86
CA LEU A 14 -6.31 1.39 2.72
C LEU A 14 -7.59 2.11 3.17
N SER A 15 -8.21 1.68 4.26
CA SER A 15 -9.38 2.35 4.84
C SER A 15 -9.03 3.74 5.37
N ASP A 16 -7.89 3.88 6.06
CA ASP A 16 -7.39 5.17 6.55
C ASP A 16 -7.15 6.14 5.39
N ILE A 17 -6.58 5.66 4.27
CA ILE A 17 -6.37 6.47 3.06
C ILE A 17 -7.70 6.89 2.44
N ALA A 18 -8.65 5.97 2.33
CA ALA A 18 -9.96 6.27 1.76
C ALA A 18 -10.72 7.32 2.59
N PHE A 19 -10.54 7.33 3.91
CA PHE A 19 -11.18 8.27 4.82
C PHE A 19 -10.46 9.61 4.90
N SER A 20 -9.13 9.61 5.05
CA SER A 20 -8.34 10.82 5.28
C SER A 20 -7.85 11.49 3.99
N GLY A 21 -7.78 10.77 2.88
CA GLY A 21 -7.16 11.24 1.64
C GLY A 21 -5.63 11.16 1.69
N ILE A 22 -5.01 11.03 0.51
CA ILE A 22 -3.56 10.79 0.39
C ILE A 22 -2.70 11.97 0.89
N ASP A 23 -3.25 13.18 0.89
CA ASP A 23 -2.54 14.37 1.33
C ASP A 23 -2.19 14.32 2.81
N ASN A 24 -3.00 13.61 3.61
CA ASN A 24 -2.81 13.45 5.04
C ASN A 24 -1.86 12.30 5.42
N ILE A 25 -1.29 11.60 4.44
CA ILE A 25 -0.24 10.60 4.67
C ILE A 25 1.07 11.29 5.07
N ASP A 26 1.60 10.89 6.22
CA ASP A 26 2.91 11.29 6.73
C ASP A 26 3.98 10.18 6.55
N SER A 27 5.21 10.48 6.97
CA SER A 27 6.32 9.53 6.91
C SER A 27 6.11 8.30 7.79
N SER A 28 5.37 8.42 8.90
CA SER A 28 5.07 7.31 9.80
C SER A 28 4.15 6.29 9.12
N PHE A 29 3.21 6.77 8.33
CA PHE A 29 2.29 5.95 7.56
C PHE A 29 3.02 5.20 6.43
N VAL A 30 3.91 5.87 5.70
CA VAL A 30 4.77 5.20 4.70
C VAL A 30 5.61 4.10 5.35
N GLY A 31 6.19 4.37 6.53
CA GLY A 31 6.95 3.36 7.27
C GLY A 31 6.14 2.11 7.64
N LYS A 32 4.83 2.23 7.90
CA LYS A 32 3.97 1.05 8.14
C LYS A 32 3.85 0.18 6.88
N ILE A 33 3.75 0.79 5.70
CA ILE A 33 3.67 0.06 4.43
C ILE A 33 5.00 -0.64 4.12
N GLU A 34 6.14 0.03 4.35
CA GLU A 34 7.47 -0.56 4.19
C GLU A 34 7.71 -1.73 5.14
N LEU A 35 7.19 -1.67 6.38
CA LEU A 35 7.23 -2.81 7.30
C LEU A 35 6.40 -4.00 6.80
N LEU A 36 5.22 -3.76 6.20
CA LEU A 36 4.42 -4.80 5.58
C LEU A 36 5.09 -5.41 4.36
N GLU A 37 5.75 -4.59 3.53
CA GLU A 37 6.52 -5.02 2.37
C GLU A 37 7.61 -5.99 2.83
N LYS A 38 8.43 -5.58 3.81
CA LYS A 38 9.49 -6.43 4.36
C LYS A 38 8.94 -7.74 4.94
N LYS A 39 7.84 -7.68 5.69
CA LYS A 39 7.18 -8.87 6.25
C LYS A 39 6.66 -9.79 5.14
N ALA A 40 6.12 -9.25 4.05
CA ALA A 40 5.71 -10.03 2.88
C ALA A 40 6.91 -10.70 2.18
N MET A 41 8.00 -9.96 1.97
CA MET A 41 9.24 -10.46 1.38
C MET A 41 9.84 -11.61 2.19
N GLU A 42 10.00 -11.43 3.51
CA GLU A 42 10.54 -12.45 4.43
C GLU A 42 9.73 -13.75 4.42
N ASN A 43 8.42 -13.64 4.18
CA ASN A 43 7.51 -14.77 4.08
C ASN A 43 7.31 -15.29 2.65
N LYS A 44 8.12 -14.83 1.69
CA LYS A 44 8.09 -15.23 0.27
C LYS A 44 6.75 -14.94 -0.42
N ILE A 45 6.03 -13.91 0.03
CA ILE A 45 4.78 -13.42 -0.58
C ILE A 45 5.14 -12.33 -1.59
N THR A 46 5.92 -12.72 -2.62
CA THR A 46 6.59 -11.81 -3.55
C THR A 46 5.63 -10.89 -4.30
N ASN A 47 4.47 -11.40 -4.73
CA ASN A 47 3.47 -10.59 -5.42
C ASN A 47 2.97 -9.42 -4.55
N LEU A 48 2.74 -9.66 -3.26
CA LEU A 48 2.31 -8.60 -2.35
C LEU A 48 3.45 -7.63 -2.03
N SER A 49 4.67 -8.14 -1.85
CA SER A 49 5.87 -7.30 -1.69
C SER A 49 5.99 -6.29 -2.81
N ASN A 50 5.94 -6.75 -4.06
CA ASN A 50 6.08 -5.88 -5.23
C ASN A 50 4.95 -4.84 -5.29
N LEU A 51 3.72 -5.22 -4.96
CA LEU A 51 2.59 -4.27 -4.92
C LEU A 51 2.77 -3.20 -3.84
N LEU A 52 3.32 -3.56 -2.69
CA LEU A 52 3.59 -2.62 -1.60
C LEU A 52 4.75 -1.68 -1.95
N ASP A 53 5.80 -2.19 -2.58
CA ASP A 53 6.94 -1.39 -3.05
C ASP A 53 6.53 -0.38 -4.14
N ASP A 54 5.74 -0.82 -5.13
CA ASP A 54 5.13 0.04 -6.15
C ASP A 54 4.29 1.15 -5.50
N PHE A 55 3.52 0.80 -4.47
CA PHE A 55 2.66 1.74 -3.76
C PHE A 55 3.48 2.78 -2.99
N VAL A 56 4.47 2.36 -2.20
CA VAL A 56 5.39 3.24 -1.48
C VAL A 56 6.09 4.19 -2.45
N SER A 57 6.59 3.68 -3.56
CA SER A 57 7.26 4.48 -4.60
C SER A 57 6.32 5.53 -5.16
N SER A 58 5.07 5.18 -5.47
CA SER A 58 4.09 6.16 -5.97
C SER A 58 3.73 7.26 -4.95
N ILE A 59 3.66 6.93 -3.65
CA ILE A 59 3.44 7.95 -2.60
C ILE A 59 4.63 8.90 -2.54
N LYS A 60 5.86 8.37 -2.58
CA LYS A 60 7.10 9.17 -2.56
C LYS A 60 7.16 10.11 -3.77
N ASP A 61 6.87 9.59 -4.97
CA ASP A 61 6.81 10.39 -6.20
C ASP A 61 5.79 11.54 -6.07
N TYR A 62 4.59 11.25 -5.56
CA TYR A 62 3.55 12.27 -5.35
C TYR A 62 3.94 13.34 -4.32
N LYS A 63 4.62 12.95 -3.23
CA LYS A 63 5.09 13.90 -2.21
C LYS A 63 6.28 14.75 -2.68
N LEU A 64 7.08 14.25 -3.64
CA LEU A 64 8.15 15.01 -4.28
C LEU A 64 7.60 15.99 -5.32
N GLU A 65 6.64 15.54 -6.12
CA GLU A 65 5.98 16.32 -7.15
C GLU A 65 4.47 16.06 -7.13
N ASP A 66 3.74 17.02 -6.56
CA ASP A 66 2.28 17.02 -6.51
C ASP A 66 1.70 17.30 -7.91
N SER A 67 1.64 16.24 -8.72
CA SER A 67 1.07 16.26 -10.06
C SER A 67 -0.13 15.33 -10.15
N ARG A 68 -1.08 15.67 -11.04
CA ARG A 68 -2.25 14.82 -11.32
C ARG A 68 -1.85 13.41 -11.76
N GLU A 69 -0.75 13.28 -12.48
CA GLU A 69 -0.22 11.99 -12.94
C GLU A 69 0.28 11.15 -11.77
N ASN A 70 1.06 11.73 -10.86
CA ASN A 70 1.53 11.04 -9.66
C ASN A 70 0.37 10.62 -8.75
N LEU A 71 -0.61 11.51 -8.57
CA LEU A 71 -1.83 11.19 -7.83
C LEU A 71 -2.59 10.01 -8.45
N GLN A 72 -2.73 9.98 -9.78
CA GLN A 72 -3.34 8.85 -10.49
C GLN A 72 -2.57 7.54 -10.29
N ARG A 73 -1.22 7.58 -10.32
CA ARG A 73 -0.39 6.40 -10.05
C ARG A 73 -0.62 5.85 -8.65
N VAL A 74 -0.75 6.72 -7.66
CA VAL A 74 -1.09 6.33 -6.29
C VAL A 74 -2.45 5.62 -6.24
N PHE A 75 -3.50 6.18 -6.85
CA PHE A 75 -4.83 5.55 -6.88
C PHE A 75 -4.86 4.22 -7.64
N ILE A 76 -4.07 4.09 -8.71
CA ILE A 76 -3.91 2.81 -9.42
C ILE A 76 -3.33 1.75 -8.47
N ASN A 77 -2.30 2.10 -7.70
CA ASN A 77 -1.68 1.16 -6.76
C ASN A 77 -2.59 0.81 -5.58
N VAL A 78 -3.36 1.77 -5.04
CA VAL A 78 -4.44 1.48 -4.07
C VAL A 78 -5.42 0.46 -4.64
N SER A 79 -5.86 0.64 -5.89
CA SER A 79 -6.81 -0.27 -6.55
C SER A 79 -6.24 -1.68 -6.74
N LYS A 80 -4.95 -1.79 -7.11
CA LYS A 80 -4.28 -3.10 -7.22
C LYS A 80 -4.21 -3.82 -5.87
N LEU A 81 -3.90 -3.09 -4.78
CA LEU A 81 -3.84 -3.64 -3.44
C LEU A 81 -5.22 -4.09 -2.94
N ASP A 82 -6.26 -3.28 -3.15
CA ASP A 82 -7.65 -3.66 -2.82
C ASP A 82 -8.09 -4.92 -3.60
N PHE A 83 -7.74 -5.01 -4.89
CA PHE A 83 -8.00 -6.21 -5.68
C PHE A 83 -7.26 -7.44 -5.14
N TYR A 84 -6.00 -7.29 -4.74
CA TYR A 84 -5.21 -8.37 -4.14
C TYR A 84 -5.86 -8.88 -2.86
N ILE A 85 -6.23 -7.98 -1.94
CA ILE A 85 -6.93 -8.30 -0.69
C ILE A 85 -8.19 -9.11 -0.97
N LYS A 86 -9.03 -8.62 -1.88
CA LYS A 86 -10.27 -9.30 -2.29
C LYS A 86 -10.03 -10.67 -2.91
N LYS A 87 -8.85 -10.96 -3.45
CA LYS A 87 -8.48 -12.28 -3.96
C LYS A 87 -7.84 -13.19 -2.91
N ALA A 88 -7.19 -12.62 -1.90
CA ALA A 88 -6.56 -13.36 -0.81
C ALA A 88 -7.53 -13.74 0.32
N SER A 89 -8.66 -13.03 0.42
CA SER A 89 -9.69 -13.24 1.44
C SER A 89 -10.75 -14.29 1.08
N TYR A 90 -10.75 -14.82 -0.16
CA TYR A 90 -11.63 -15.89 -0.65
C TYR A 90 -10.81 -17.10 -1.09
#